data_AF-A0A949L1M5-F1
#
_entry.id   AF-A0A949L1M5-F1
#
_cell.length_a   1.000
_cell.length_b   1.000
_cell.length_c   1.000
_cell.angle_alpha   90.00
_cell.angle_beta   90.00
_cell.angle_gamma   90.00
#
_symmetry.space_group_name_H-M   'P 1'
#
loop_
_entity.id
_entity.type
_entity.pdbx_description
1 polymer ?
#
loop_
_entity_poly.entity_id
_entity_poly.type
_entity_poly.pdbx_seq_one_letter_code
_entity_poly.pdbx_strand_id
1 'polypeptide(L)'
;MRIRALVLGSFSIVLIIVFFTVFRGMSNFLNAFLVPMTLFVFLKDQSKKEIMTVFIAALFLVLFLFQMQTIFFIFYGLVSMILIELNKKDLSVFLSTIIVTFSLSLSFYLATVMTDYLFMTKIREFTIIMVGGSPMLYALYLLIFGLLMSLSMMIAIRLFTKIGKSWRMLK
;
A
#
# COMPACT_ATOMS: atom_id res chain seq x y z
N MET A 1 15.47 10.31 16.89
CA MET A 1 15.13 9.15 16.02
C MET A 1 16.26 8.14 16.15
N ARG A 2 15.97 6.84 16.30
CA ARG A 2 17.05 5.84 16.45
C ARG A 2 17.76 5.64 15.09
N ILE A 3 19.07 5.39 15.06
CA ILE A 3 19.86 5.17 13.82
C ILE A 3 19.22 4.09 12.95
N ARG A 4 18.77 2.99 13.58
CA ARG A 4 18.06 1.91 12.88
C ARG A 4 16.78 2.38 12.18
N ALA A 5 15.99 3.25 12.81
CA ALA A 5 14.76 3.78 12.23
C ALA A 5 15.05 4.69 11.03
N LEU A 6 16.13 5.48 11.10
CA LEU A 6 16.60 6.29 9.97
C LEU A 6 17.02 5.41 8.80
N VAL A 7 17.83 4.39 9.03
CA VAL A 7 18.31 3.49 7.96
C VAL A 7 17.14 2.76 7.29
N LEU A 8 16.26 2.14 8.07
CA LEU A 8 15.09 1.42 7.54
C LEU A 8 14.11 2.38 6.84
N GLY A 9 13.93 3.58 7.38
CA GLY A 9 13.14 4.64 6.76
C GLY A 9 13.71 5.04 5.39
N SER A 10 15.01 5.31 5.30
CA SER A 10 15.68 5.64 4.04
C SER A 10 15.55 4.52 3.01
N PHE A 11 15.74 3.26 3.40
CA PHE A 11 15.51 2.12 2.50
C PHE A 11 14.06 2.05 1.98
N SER A 12 13.09 2.28 2.87
CA SER A 12 11.68 2.28 2.48
C SER A 12 11.38 3.38 1.45
N ILE A 13 11.91 4.60 1.66
CA ILE A 13 11.76 5.74 0.76
C ILE A 13 12.38 5.43 -0.61
N VAL A 14 13.61 4.91 -0.63
CA VAL A 14 14.29 4.56 -1.88
C VAL A 14 13.50 3.51 -2.66
N LEU A 15 13.01 2.47 -2.01
CA LEU A 15 12.20 1.44 -2.66
C LEU A 15 10.89 2.01 -3.23
N ILE A 16 10.21 2.89 -2.49
CA ILE A 16 9.00 3.58 -2.98
C ILE A 16 9.30 4.36 -4.25
N ILE A 17 10.40 5.12 -4.27
CA ILE A 17 10.84 5.88 -5.46
C ILE A 17 11.13 4.94 -6.62
N VAL A 18 11.85 3.83 -6.38
CA VAL A 18 12.13 2.83 -7.41
C VAL A 18 10.84 2.24 -7.97
N PHE A 19 9.88 1.87 -7.12
CA PHE A 19 8.61 1.30 -7.57
C PHE A 19 7.79 2.29 -8.39
N PHE A 20 7.66 3.54 -7.98
CA PHE A 20 6.98 4.56 -8.81
C PHE A 20 7.74 4.90 -10.10
N THR A 21 9.06 4.72 -10.11
CA THR A 21 9.86 4.92 -11.32
C THR A 21 9.65 3.79 -12.32
N VAL A 22 9.70 2.54 -11.85
CA VAL A 22 9.65 1.32 -12.68
C VAL A 22 8.21 0.99 -13.10
N PHE A 23 7.26 1.02 -12.17
CA PHE A 23 5.89 0.60 -12.41
C PHE A 23 5.02 1.80 -12.79
N ARG A 24 4.93 2.07 -14.10
CA ARG A 24 4.11 3.13 -14.70
C ARG A 24 2.99 2.56 -15.56
N GLY A 25 2.00 3.39 -15.88
CA GLY A 25 0.85 3.00 -16.72
C GLY A 25 0.06 1.85 -16.09
N MET A 26 -0.26 0.82 -16.88
CA MET A 26 -1.01 -0.36 -16.43
C MET A 26 -0.28 -1.18 -15.35
N SER A 27 1.05 -1.08 -15.23
CA SER A 27 1.77 -1.77 -14.15
C SER A 27 1.68 -1.07 -12.80
N ASN A 28 1.17 0.17 -12.76
CA ASN A 28 1.05 0.97 -11.53
C ASN A 28 0.16 0.30 -10.47
N PHE A 29 -0.74 -0.60 -10.87
CA PHE A 29 -1.52 -1.40 -9.92
C PHE A 29 -0.65 -2.26 -8.99
N LEU A 30 0.58 -2.62 -9.40
CA LEU A 30 1.53 -3.33 -8.53
C LEU A 30 1.99 -2.48 -7.35
N ASN A 31 1.99 -1.14 -7.47
CA ASN A 31 2.39 -0.24 -6.38
C ASN A 31 1.44 -0.31 -5.19
N ALA A 32 0.18 -0.70 -5.41
CA ALA A 32 -0.75 -0.96 -4.32
C ALA A 32 -0.41 -2.17 -3.46
N PHE A 33 0.41 -3.08 -3.96
CA PHE A 33 0.98 -4.15 -3.16
C PHE A 33 2.32 -3.73 -2.58
N LEU A 34 3.23 -3.26 -3.45
CA LEU A 34 4.63 -3.02 -3.10
C LEU A 34 4.81 -1.90 -2.09
N VAL A 35 4.09 -0.78 -2.24
CA VAL A 35 4.25 0.38 -1.35
C VAL A 35 3.76 0.08 0.06
N PRO A 36 2.53 -0.43 0.29
CA PRO A 36 2.10 -0.78 1.64
C PRO A 36 2.98 -1.87 2.28
N MET A 37 3.40 -2.87 1.50
CA MET A 37 4.26 -3.94 2.01
C MET A 37 5.64 -3.42 2.43
N THR A 38 6.20 -2.48 1.68
CA THR A 38 7.50 -1.88 2.02
C THR A 38 7.41 -1.09 3.31
N LEU A 39 6.43 -0.20 3.42
CA LEU A 39 6.18 0.55 4.66
C LEU A 39 5.94 -0.40 5.84
N PHE A 40 5.15 -1.46 5.65
CA PHE A 40 4.91 -2.48 6.68
C PHE A 40 6.21 -3.19 7.10
N VAL A 41 6.97 -3.75 6.16
CA VAL A 41 8.16 -4.57 6.46
C VAL A 41 9.22 -3.77 7.21
N PHE A 42 9.47 -2.53 6.78
CA PHE A 42 10.53 -1.71 7.36
C PHE A 42 10.10 -0.98 8.64
N LEU A 43 8.81 -0.68 8.80
CA LEU A 43 8.35 0.21 9.87
C LEU A 43 7.47 -0.45 10.94
N LYS A 44 7.04 -1.71 10.78
CA LYS A 44 6.14 -2.39 11.74
C LYS A 44 6.60 -2.41 13.20
N ASP A 45 7.92 -2.46 13.41
CA ASP A 45 8.55 -2.54 14.74
C ASP A 45 8.99 -1.16 15.28
N GLN A 46 8.69 -0.07 14.55
CA GLN A 46 9.07 1.29 14.93
C GLN A 46 7.96 2.00 15.71
N SER A 47 8.32 3.09 16.39
CA SER A 47 7.33 3.91 17.11
C SER A 47 6.40 4.66 16.14
N LYS A 48 5.17 4.99 16.58
CA LYS A 48 4.22 5.76 15.75
C LYS A 48 4.79 7.08 15.24
N LYS A 49 5.62 7.75 16.05
CA LYS A 49 6.31 9.00 15.66
C LYS A 49 7.31 8.75 14.52
N GLU A 50 8.09 7.67 14.59
CA GLU A 50 9.04 7.30 13.54
C GLU A 50 8.33 6.93 12.24
N ILE A 51 7.25 6.15 12.31
CA ILE A 51 6.42 5.81 11.14
C ILE A 51 5.89 7.07 10.46
N MET A 52 5.31 7.99 11.23
CA MET A 52 4.79 9.26 10.70
C MET A 52 5.89 10.12 10.07
N THR A 53 7.08 10.17 10.69
CA THR A 53 8.21 10.95 10.15
C THR A 53 8.63 10.41 8.79
N VAL A 54 8.77 9.08 8.65
CA VAL A 54 9.13 8.45 7.36
C VAL A 54 8.02 8.65 6.33
N PHE A 55 6.75 8.50 6.73
CA PHE A 55 5.62 8.69 5.84
C PHE A 55 5.55 10.13 5.31
N ILE A 56 5.73 11.14 6.17
CA ILE A 56 5.73 12.55 5.78
C ILE A 56 6.92 12.83 4.84
N ALA A 57 8.12 12.35 5.16
CA ALA A 57 9.29 12.52 4.30
C ALA A 57 9.09 11.89 2.91
N ALA A 58 8.55 10.66 2.88
CA ALA A 58 8.19 9.99 1.64
C ALA A 58 7.12 10.76 0.86
N LEU A 59 6.09 11.27 1.54
CA LEU A 59 5.01 12.05 0.93
C LEU A 59 5.55 13.31 0.25
N PHE A 60 6.45 14.05 0.89
CA PHE A 60 7.09 15.21 0.27
C PHE A 60 7.84 14.80 -1.01
N LEU A 61 8.65 13.74 -0.96
CA LEU A 61 9.39 13.28 -2.14
C LEU A 61 8.46 12.82 -3.27
N VAL A 62 7.40 12.07 -2.95
CA VAL A 62 6.40 11.64 -3.93
C VAL A 62 5.67 12.84 -4.53
N LEU A 63 5.32 13.84 -3.72
CA LEU A 63 4.66 15.06 -4.19
C LEU A 63 5.52 15.79 -5.23
N PHE A 64 6.82 15.91 -5.00
CA PHE A 64 7.70 16.61 -5.94
C PHE A 64 8.06 15.79 -7.18
N LEU A 65 8.26 14.47 -7.04
CA LEU A 65 8.76 13.61 -8.13
C LEU A 65 7.66 12.91 -8.94
N PHE A 66 6.52 12.65 -8.31
CA PHE A 66 5.43 11.83 -8.86
C PHE A 66 4.06 12.42 -8.51
N GLN A 67 3.82 13.67 -8.88
CA GLN A 67 2.61 14.44 -8.52
C GLN A 67 1.30 13.63 -8.64
N MET A 68 1.10 12.95 -9.78
CA MET A 68 -0.10 12.13 -10.03
C MET A 68 -0.25 10.93 -9.09
N GLN A 69 0.85 10.42 -8.53
CA GLN A 69 0.87 9.27 -7.62
C GLN A 69 0.68 9.68 -6.16
N THR A 70 0.74 10.97 -5.83
CA THR A 70 0.65 11.48 -4.45
C THR A 70 -0.61 11.02 -3.75
N ILE A 71 -1.75 11.08 -4.44
CA ILE A 71 -3.04 10.67 -3.89
C ILE A 71 -3.03 9.17 -3.58
N PHE A 72 -2.59 8.34 -4.54
CA PHE A 72 -2.45 6.90 -4.33
C PHE A 72 -1.50 6.58 -3.18
N PHE A 73 -0.37 7.28 -3.08
CA PHE A 73 0.59 7.11 -2.00
C PHE A 73 -0.02 7.37 -0.62
N ILE A 74 -0.87 8.41 -0.48
CA ILE A 74 -1.57 8.69 0.78
C ILE A 74 -2.40 7.47 1.20
N PHE A 75 -3.21 6.94 0.28
CA PHE A 75 -4.03 5.76 0.55
C PHE A 75 -3.20 4.49 0.80
N TYR A 76 -2.10 4.30 0.09
CA TYR A 76 -1.16 3.19 0.35
C TYR A 76 -0.55 3.28 1.76
N GLY A 77 -0.24 4.49 2.23
CA GLY A 77 0.17 4.73 3.61
C GLY A 77 -0.88 4.34 4.62
N LEU A 78 -2.15 4.71 4.40
CA LEU A 78 -3.26 4.31 5.27
C LEU A 78 -3.41 2.79 5.34
N VAL A 79 -3.35 2.11 4.20
CA VAL A 79 -3.37 0.63 4.15
C VAL A 79 -2.19 0.04 4.92
N SER A 80 -0.98 0.61 4.78
CA SER A 80 0.18 0.17 5.58
C SER A 80 -0.04 0.34 7.08
N MET A 81 -0.64 1.43 7.52
CA MET A 81 -0.93 1.66 8.94
C MET A 81 -1.94 0.63 9.47
N ILE A 82 -2.97 0.32 8.67
CA ILE A 82 -3.95 -0.73 8.98
C ILE A 82 -3.22 -2.08 9.12
N LEU A 83 -2.36 -2.44 8.16
CA LEU A 83 -1.57 -3.68 8.24
C LEU A 83 -0.72 -3.75 9.52
N ILE A 84 -0.06 -2.66 9.89
CA ILE A 84 0.77 -2.60 11.11
C ILE A 84 -0.09 -2.82 12.37
N GLU A 85 -1.26 -2.17 12.47
CA GLU A 85 -2.12 -2.35 13.66
C GLU A 85 -2.82 -3.71 13.68
N LEU A 86 -3.22 -4.28 12.53
CA LEU A 86 -3.75 -5.64 12.45
C LEU A 86 -2.71 -6.67 12.92
N ASN A 87 -1.45 -6.50 12.53
CA ASN A 87 -0.35 -7.37 12.94
C ASN A 87 -0.04 -7.30 14.45
N LYS A 88 -0.43 -6.23 15.15
CA LYS A 88 -0.26 -6.12 16.61
C LYS A 88 -1.43 -6.67 17.41
N LYS A 89 -2.62 -6.75 16.81
CA LYS A 89 -3.85 -7.19 17.48
C LYS A 89 -4.05 -8.71 17.43
N ASP A 90 -3.12 -9.47 16.86
CA ASP A 90 -3.18 -10.93 16.68
C ASP A 90 -4.54 -11.42 16.14
N LEU A 91 -5.12 -10.65 15.22
CA LEU A 91 -6.40 -11.01 14.60
C LEU A 91 -6.23 -12.22 13.68
N SER A 92 -7.32 -12.98 13.50
CA SER A 92 -7.32 -14.08 12.55
C SER A 92 -6.97 -13.58 11.14
N VAL A 93 -6.26 -14.41 10.39
CA VAL A 93 -5.84 -14.02 9.03
C VAL A 93 -7.04 -13.83 8.12
N PHE A 94 -8.10 -14.62 8.30
CA PHE A 94 -9.35 -14.43 7.58
C PHE A 94 -9.95 -13.03 7.81
N LEU A 95 -10.07 -12.61 9.08
CA LEU A 95 -10.60 -11.29 9.40
C LEU A 95 -9.69 -10.17 8.89
N SER A 96 -8.38 -10.34 9.01
CA SER A 96 -7.39 -9.38 8.49
C SER A 96 -7.49 -9.23 6.97
N THR A 97 -7.64 -10.33 6.23
CA THR A 97 -7.86 -10.32 4.78
C THR A 97 -9.12 -9.53 4.43
N ILE A 98 -10.24 -9.75 5.14
CA ILE A 98 -11.49 -9.01 4.90
C ILE A 98 -11.29 -7.51 5.10
N ILE A 99 -10.72 -7.10 6.24
CA ILE A 99 -10.49 -5.70 6.57
C ILE A 99 -9.60 -5.02 5.52
N VAL A 100 -8.50 -5.68 5.14
CA VAL A 100 -7.56 -5.16 4.14
C VAL A 100 -8.19 -5.11 2.74
N THR A 101 -9.03 -6.08 2.38
CA THR A 101 -9.77 -6.10 1.11
C THR A 101 -10.66 -4.87 0.98
N PHE A 102 -11.51 -4.61 1.99
CA PHE A 102 -12.38 -3.45 1.99
C PHE A 102 -11.58 -2.14 2.02
N SER A 103 -10.52 -2.09 2.82
CA SER A 103 -9.66 -0.91 2.90
C SER A 103 -8.97 -0.60 1.57
N LEU A 104 -8.42 -1.60 0.87
CA LEU A 104 -7.81 -1.44 -0.45
C LEU A 104 -8.84 -1.02 -1.50
N SER A 105 -10.00 -1.67 -1.53
CA SER A 105 -11.05 -1.38 -2.51
C SER A 105 -11.54 0.06 -2.36
N LEU A 106 -11.83 0.48 -1.12
CA LEU A 106 -12.24 1.85 -0.81
C LEU A 106 -11.13 2.85 -1.12
N SER A 107 -9.89 2.53 -0.75
CA SER A 107 -8.72 3.35 -1.04
C SER A 107 -8.54 3.59 -2.54
N PHE A 108 -8.70 2.56 -3.37
CA PHE A 108 -8.62 2.70 -4.82
C PHE A 108 -9.77 3.52 -5.39
N TYR A 109 -10.99 3.26 -4.92
CA TYR A 109 -12.15 4.04 -5.33
C TYR A 109 -11.93 5.53 -5.04
N LEU A 110 -11.56 5.87 -3.80
CA LEU A 110 -11.32 7.26 -3.42
C LEU A 110 -10.10 7.86 -4.15
N ALA A 111 -9.00 7.10 -4.28
CA ALA A 111 -7.82 7.58 -4.98
C ALA A 111 -8.10 7.93 -6.44
N THR A 112 -8.83 7.06 -7.15
CA THR A 112 -9.22 7.30 -8.54
C THR A 112 -10.16 8.50 -8.68
N VAL A 113 -11.18 8.60 -7.82
CA VAL A 113 -12.10 9.75 -7.81
C VAL A 113 -11.37 11.07 -7.53
N MET A 114 -10.49 11.10 -6.52
CA MET A 114 -9.75 12.30 -6.16
C MET A 114 -8.72 12.67 -7.23
N THR A 115 -8.06 11.68 -7.85
CA THR A 115 -7.10 11.92 -8.92
C THR A 115 -7.78 12.48 -10.16
N ASP A 116 -8.93 11.92 -10.56
CA ASP A 116 -9.75 12.43 -11.65
C ASP A 116 -10.20 13.87 -11.38
N TYR A 117 -10.61 14.19 -10.15
CA TYR A 117 -11.03 15.54 -9.79
C TYR A 117 -9.87 16.55 -9.77
N LEU A 118 -8.74 16.20 -9.14
CA LEU A 118 -7.63 17.13 -8.91
C LEU A 118 -6.76 17.34 -10.15
N PHE A 119 -6.59 16.31 -10.97
CA PHE A 119 -5.70 16.34 -12.13
C PHE A 119 -6.46 16.27 -13.46
N MET A 120 -7.79 16.36 -13.43
CA MET A 120 -8.66 16.29 -14.61
C MET A 120 -8.41 15.02 -15.44
N THR A 121 -8.04 13.93 -14.77
CA THR A 121 -7.90 12.63 -15.42
C THR A 121 -9.26 11.96 -15.62
N LYS A 122 -9.27 10.94 -16.48
CA LYS A 122 -10.46 10.12 -16.76
C LYS A 122 -10.25 8.65 -16.37
N ILE A 123 -9.41 8.38 -15.38
CA ILE A 123 -8.99 7.01 -15.01
C ILE A 123 -10.22 6.18 -14.63
N ARG A 124 -11.13 6.72 -13.82
CA ARG A 124 -12.34 6.01 -13.40
C ARG A 124 -13.26 5.72 -14.58
N GLU A 125 -13.49 6.72 -15.43
CA GLU A 125 -14.37 6.60 -16.60
C GLU A 125 -13.82 5.54 -17.58
N PHE A 126 -12.53 5.62 -17.90
CA PHE A 126 -11.85 4.61 -18.73
C PHE A 126 -11.95 3.22 -18.10
N THR A 127 -11.73 3.10 -16.79
CA THR A 127 -11.81 1.81 -16.10
C THR A 127 -13.24 1.26 -16.19
N ILE A 128 -14.28 2.05 -15.90
CA ILE A 128 -15.68 1.63 -15.99
C ILE A 128 -16.00 1.13 -17.40
N ILE A 129 -15.57 1.84 -18.44
CA ILE A 129 -15.78 1.43 -19.84
C ILE A 129 -15.08 0.08 -20.11
N MET A 130 -13.84 -0.10 -19.63
CA MET A 130 -13.09 -1.36 -19.80
C MET A 130 -13.76 -2.55 -19.10
N VAL A 131 -14.43 -2.34 -17.96
CA VAL A 131 -15.15 -3.42 -17.24
C VAL A 131 -16.60 -3.61 -17.74
N GLY A 132 -16.97 -3.06 -18.89
CA GLY A 132 -18.29 -3.25 -19.51
C GLY A 132 -19.30 -2.13 -19.24
N GLY A 133 -18.86 -0.95 -18.84
CA GLY A 133 -19.68 0.27 -18.75
C GLY A 133 -20.60 0.37 -17.53
N SER A 134 -20.66 -0.66 -16.68
CA SER A 134 -21.55 -0.69 -15.50
C SER A 134 -20.81 -0.29 -14.22
N PRO A 135 -21.31 0.68 -13.44
CA PRO A 135 -20.76 1.02 -12.12
C PRO A 135 -20.72 -0.17 -11.15
N MET A 136 -21.67 -1.10 -11.26
CA MET A 136 -21.71 -2.31 -10.43
C MET A 136 -20.55 -3.26 -10.76
N LEU A 137 -20.22 -3.43 -12.05
CA LEU A 137 -19.08 -4.23 -12.48
C LEU A 137 -17.75 -3.59 -12.04
N TYR A 138 -17.66 -2.27 -12.05
CA TYR A 138 -16.52 -1.55 -11.50
C TYR A 138 -16.34 -1.78 -10.00
N ALA A 139 -17.42 -1.70 -9.21
CA ALA A 139 -17.37 -1.99 -7.78
C ALA A 139 -16.94 -3.43 -7.49
N LEU A 140 -17.47 -4.39 -8.25
CA LEU A 140 -17.08 -5.81 -8.16
C LEU A 140 -15.60 -6.01 -8.54
N TYR A 141 -15.15 -5.36 -9.60
CA TYR A 141 -13.74 -5.38 -10.02
C TYR A 141 -12.82 -4.87 -8.91
N LEU A 142 -13.15 -3.75 -8.27
CA LEU A 142 -12.36 -3.22 -7.15
C LEU A 142 -12.33 -4.18 -5.96
N LEU A 143 -13.45 -4.84 -5.65
CA LEU A 143 -13.51 -5.84 -4.58
C LEU A 143 -12.63 -7.06 -4.88
N ILE A 144 -12.70 -7.58 -6.10
CA ILE A 144 -11.86 -8.71 -6.54
C ILE A 144 -10.38 -8.31 -6.49
N PHE A 145 -10.06 -7.12 -6.99
CA PHE A 145 -8.70 -6.58 -6.93
C PHE A 145 -8.22 -6.44 -5.48
N GLY A 146 -9.03 -5.84 -4.61
CA GLY A 146 -8.73 -5.71 -3.19
C GLY A 146 -8.50 -7.06 -2.51
N LEU A 147 -9.29 -8.09 -2.88
CA LEU A 147 -9.17 -9.45 -2.34
C LEU A 147 -7.87 -10.12 -2.79
N LEU A 148 -7.53 -10.05 -4.08
CA LEU A 148 -6.30 -10.65 -4.60
C LEU A 148 -5.06 -10.00 -3.97
N MET A 149 -5.08 -8.67 -3.83
CA MET A 149 -3.98 -7.92 -3.24
C MET A 149 -3.86 -8.19 -1.74
N SER A 150 -4.98 -8.24 -1.00
CA SER A 150 -4.97 -8.53 0.42
C SER A 150 -4.47 -9.95 0.72
N LEU A 151 -4.91 -10.96 -0.06
CA LEU A 151 -4.40 -12.33 0.05
C LEU A 151 -2.90 -12.39 -0.21
N SER A 152 -2.43 -11.73 -1.26
CA SER A 152 -1.01 -11.65 -1.59
C SER A 152 -0.20 -11.02 -0.45
N MET A 153 -0.70 -9.93 0.15
CA MET A 153 -0.07 -9.28 1.31
C MET A 153 -0.03 -10.22 2.52
N MET A 154 -1.14 -10.86 2.86
CA MET A 154 -1.21 -11.79 4.01
C MET A 154 -0.25 -12.97 3.84
N ILE A 155 -0.15 -13.53 2.64
CA ILE A 155 0.81 -14.60 2.32
C ILE A 155 2.25 -14.10 2.50
N ALA A 156 2.57 -12.93 1.93
CA ALA A 156 3.90 -12.34 2.06
C ALA A 156 4.27 -12.08 3.53
N ILE A 157 3.36 -11.52 4.33
CA ILE A 157 3.57 -11.29 5.76
C ILE A 157 3.87 -12.60 6.51
N ARG A 158 3.12 -13.67 6.23
CA ARG A 158 3.37 -15.00 6.81
C ARG A 158 4.73 -15.56 6.42
N LEU A 159 5.14 -15.40 5.17
CA LEU A 159 6.47 -15.86 4.71
C LEU A 159 7.58 -15.07 5.40
N PHE A 160 7.49 -13.73 5.46
CA PHE A 160 8.49 -12.90 6.14
C PHE A 160 8.59 -13.19 7.64
N THR A 161 7.46 -13.42 8.31
CA THR A 161 7.45 -13.76 9.74
C THR A 161 8.05 -15.15 10.00
N LYS A 162 7.77 -16.15 9.15
CA LYS A 162 8.36 -17.49 9.24
C LYS A 162 9.88 -17.46 9.04
N ILE A 163 10.36 -16.76 8.01
CA ILE A 163 11.80 -16.58 7.73
C ILE A 163 12.48 -15.88 8.91
N GLY A 164 11.89 -14.79 9.42
CA GLY A 164 12.45 -14.05 10.55
C GLY A 164 12.57 -14.87 11.84
N LYS A 165 11.66 -15.81 12.09
CA LYS A 165 11.76 -16.76 13.22
C LYS A 165 12.89 -17.77 13.02
N SER A 166 13.01 -18.36 11.83
CA SER A 166 14.06 -19.33 11.49
C SER A 166 15.47 -18.76 11.70
N TRP A 167 15.68 -17.49 11.34
CA TRP A 167 16.99 -16.83 11.50
C TRP A 167 17.33 -16.50 12.95
N ARG A 168 16.33 -16.30 13.82
CA ARG A 168 16.56 -16.08 15.26
C ARG A 168 16.86 -17.36 16.02
N MET A 169 16.39 -18.52 15.54
CA MET A 169 16.72 -19.83 16.12
C MET A 169 18.13 -20.32 15.74
N LEU A 170 18.77 -19.69 14.76
CA LEU A 170 20.15 -19.97 14.34
C LEU A 170 21.18 -19.07 15.04
N LYS A 171 20.74 -18.21 15.97
CA LYS A 171 21.60 -17.40 16.84
C LYS A 171 21.49 -17.91 18.27
#